data_AF-A0A285UPJ4-F1
#
_entry.id   AF-A0A285UPJ4-F1
#
_cell.length_a   1.000
_cell.length_b   1.000
_cell.length_c   1.000
_cell.angle_alpha   90.00
_cell.angle_beta   90.00
_cell.angle_gamma   90.00
#
_symmetry.space_group_name_H-M   'P 1'
#
loop_
_entity.id
_entity.type
_entity.pdbx_description
1 polymer ?
#
loop_
_entity_poly.entity_id
_entity_poly.type
_entity_poly.pdbx_seq_one_letter_code
_entity_poly.pdbx_strand_id
1 'polypeptide(L)' 'MTHITTRLDAATEARLRQAAEELDRRVEDLAELAIAEAAAAYYARRTDDPAIGMGVLHSVLFPPELHA' A
#
# COMPACT_ATOMS: atom_id res chain seq x y z
N MET A 1 2.62 -14.30 -8.97
CA MET A 1 2.16 -13.63 -7.75
C MET A 1 2.82 -14.31 -6.57
N THR A 2 3.47 -13.55 -5.69
CA THR A 2 3.97 -14.02 -4.40
C THR A 2 2.89 -13.79 -3.35
N HIS A 3 2.73 -14.74 -2.41
CA HIS A 3 1.76 -14.62 -1.31
C HIS A 3 2.50 -14.46 0.02
N ILE A 4 2.01 -13.56 0.87
CA ILE A 4 2.50 -13.35 2.23
C ILE A 4 1.37 -13.71 3.20
N THR A 5 1.69 -14.44 4.26
CA THR A 5 0.75 -14.73 5.35
C THR A 5 1.20 -13.98 6.59
N THR A 6 0.31 -13.18 7.17
CA THR A 6 0.56 -12.37 8.36
C THR A 6 -0.35 -12.80 9.51
N ARG A 7 0.16 -12.66 10.74
CA ARG A 7 -0.62 -12.85 11.97
C ARG A 7 -1.02 -11.49 12.52
N LEU A 8 -2.31 -11.31 12.77
CA LEU A 8 -2.88 -10.12 13.38
C LEU A 8 -3.42 -10.48 14.76
N ASP A 9 -3.39 -9.52 15.68
CA ASP A 9 -4.18 -9.64 16.90
C ASP A 9 -5.67 -9.45 16.59
N ALA A 10 -6.53 -9.96 17.48
CA ALA A 10 -7.98 -9.94 17.29
C ALA A 10 -8.57 -8.53 17.17
N ALA A 11 -7.98 -7.53 17.84
CA ALA A 11 -8.48 -6.16 17.80
C ALA A 11 -8.13 -5.48 16.47
N THR A 12 -6.98 -5.80 15.88
CA THR A 12 -6.54 -5.31 14.59
C THR A 12 -7.33 -5.99 13.46
N GLU A 13 -7.56 -7.30 13.56
CA GLU A 13 -8.43 -8.04 12.64
C GLU A 13 -9.85 -7.47 12.60
N ALA A 14 -10.45 -7.19 13.76
CA ALA A 14 -11.80 -6.63 13.86
C ALA A 14 -11.89 -5.24 13.19
N ARG A 15 -10.92 -4.36 13.44
CA ARG A 15 -10.85 -3.03 12.80
C ARG A 15 -10.71 -3.13 11.28
N LEU A 16 -9.89 -4.06 10.79
CA LEU A 16 -9.67 -4.25 9.36
C LEU A 16 -10.94 -4.77 8.66
N ARG A 17 -11.68 -5.70 9.29
CA ARG A 17 -12.97 -6.18 8.77
C ARG A 17 -14.00 -5.08 8.71
N GLN A 18 -14.12 -4.28 9.76
CA GLN A 18 -15.07 -3.17 9.78
C GLN A 18 -14.74 -2.14 8.68
N ALA A 19 -13.47 -1.79 8.51
CA ALA A 19 -13.05 -0.89 7.44
C ALA A 19 -13.32 -1.46 6.04
N ALA A 20 -13.15 -2.78 5.85
CA ALA A 20 -13.47 -3.46 4.60
C ALA A 20 -14.96 -3.36 4.26
N GLU A 21 -15.83 -3.53 5.25
CA GLU A 21 -17.29 -3.39 5.09
C GLU A 21 -17.68 -1.94 4.76
N GLU A 22 -17.16 -0.96 5.50
CA GLU A 22 -17.47 0.47 5.30
C GLU A 22 -17.02 0.99 3.92
N LEU A 23 -15.93 0.44 3.38
CA LEU A 23 -15.36 0.84 2.09
C LEU A 23 -15.83 -0.01 0.91
N ASP A 24 -16.70 -1.02 1.15
CA ASP A 24 -17.12 -2.02 0.16
C ASP A 24 -15.92 -2.66 -0.59
N ARG A 25 -14.95 -3.14 0.18
CA ARG A 25 -13.68 -3.70 -0.31
C ARG A 25 -13.35 -5.03 0.37
N ARG A 26 -12.47 -5.82 -0.26
CA ARG A 26 -11.98 -7.05 0.36
C ARG A 26 -10.92 -6.73 1.41
N VAL A 27 -10.90 -7.53 2.48
CA VAL A 27 -9.93 -7.39 3.58
C VAL A 27 -8.50 -7.57 3.06
N GLU A 28 -8.29 -8.45 2.09
CA GLU A 28 -7.00 -8.72 1.47
C GLU A 28 -6.47 -7.50 0.72
N ASP A 29 -7.33 -6.75 0.02
CA ASP A 29 -6.92 -5.55 -0.72
C ASP A 29 -6.50 -4.43 0.24
N LEU A 30 -7.18 -4.29 1.39
CA LEU A 30 -6.79 -3.35 2.43
C LEU A 30 -5.49 -3.77 3.13
N ALA A 31 -5.31 -5.07 3.38
CA ALA A 31 -4.08 -5.59 3.98
C ALA A 31 -2.88 -5.40 3.03
N GLU A 32 -3.07 -5.66 1.73
CA GLU A 32 -2.07 -5.42 0.70
C GLU A 32 -1.66 -3.94 0.67
N LEU A 33 -2.62 -3.03 0.63
CA LEU A 33 -2.36 -1.60 0.63
C LEU A 33 -1.60 -1.17 1.89
N ALA A 34 -2.04 -1.61 3.07
CA ALA A 34 -1.38 -1.27 4.32
C ALA A 34 0.09 -1.75 4.38
N ILE A 35 0.37 -2.95 3.86
CA ILE A 35 1.74 -3.47 3.75
C ILE A 35 2.56 -2.64 2.76
N ALA A 36 1.99 -2.32 1.60
CA ALA A 36 2.66 -1.53 0.57
C ALA A 36 3.00 -0.12 1.08
N GLU A 37 2.06 0.55 1.74
CA GLU A 37 2.25 1.87 2.34
C GLU A 37 3.29 1.87 3.45
N ALA A 38 3.26 0.85 4.33
CA ALA A 38 4.26 0.72 5.39
C ALA A 38 5.67 0.50 4.83
N ALA A 39 5.82 -0.32 3.78
CA ALA A 39 7.09 -0.52 3.09
C ALA A 39 7.56 0.77 2.42
N ALA A 40 6.70 1.45 1.67
CA ALA A 40 7.01 2.72 1.03
C ALA A 40 7.44 3.78 2.05
N ALA A 41 6.72 3.91 3.17
CA ALA A 41 7.06 4.84 4.24
C ALA A 41 8.43 4.54 4.87
N TYR A 42 8.78 3.27 5.05
CA TYR A 42 10.09 2.86 5.55
C TYR A 42 11.23 3.27 4.61
N TYR A 43 11.01 3.17 3.30
CA TYR A 43 12.01 3.45 2.27
C TYR A 43 12.02 4.89 1.73
N ALA A 44 11.00 5.71 2.01
CA ALA A 44 10.76 7.03 1.41
C ALA A 44 11.93 8.05 1.44
N ARG A 45 12.97 7.84 2.27
CA ARG A 45 14.16 8.70 2.36
C ARG A 45 15.47 7.94 2.29
N ARG A 46 15.42 6.69 1.83
CA ARG A 46 16.58 5.81 1.75
C ARG A 46 17.06 5.68 0.32
N THR A 47 18.36 5.67 0.13
CA THR A 47 18.99 5.52 -1.19
C THR A 47 19.11 4.07 -1.64
N ASP A 48 18.81 3.11 -0.75
CA ASP A 48 18.85 1.68 -0.99
C ASP A 48 17.45 1.07 -1.16
N ASP A 49 16.44 1.89 -1.44
CA ASP A 49 15.08 1.43 -1.69
C ASP A 49 15.06 0.46 -2.89
N PRO A 50 14.63 -0.81 -2.71
CA PRO A 50 14.53 -1.78 -3.79
C PRO A 50 13.61 -1.36 -4.94
N ALA A 51 12.70 -0.41 -4.70
CA ALA A 51 11.81 0.15 -5.70
C ALA A 51 12.45 1.28 -6.53
N ILE A 52 13.64 1.78 -6.18
CA ILE A 52 14.36 2.78 -6.99
C ILE A 52 14.63 2.17 -8.38
N GLY A 53 14.05 2.78 -9.41
CA GLY A 53 14.17 2.33 -10.80
C GLY A 53 13.13 1.30 -11.24
N MET A 54 12.30 0.78 -10.33
CA MET A 54 11.11 -0.01 -10.67
C MET A 54 9.97 0.93 -11.04
N GLY A 55 10.01 1.49 -12.26
CA GLY A 55 8.89 2.18 -12.90
C GLY A 55 8.08 3.10 -11.98
N VAL A 56 8.65 4.23 -11.58
CA VAL A 56 7.86 5.36 -11.07
C VAL A 56 6.78 5.64 -12.12
N LEU A 57 5.51 5.81 -11.72
CA LEU A 57 4.46 6.32 -12.61
C LEU A 57 5.03 7.53 -13.34
N HIS A 58 5.34 7.38 -14.63
CA HIS A 58 5.91 8.47 -15.42
C HIS A 58 4.96 9.66 -15.27
N SER A 59 5.51 10.85 -15.02
CA SER A 59 4.75 12.10 -14.87
C SER A 59 3.73 12.33 -16.00
N VAL A 60 3.99 11.77 -17.19
CA VAL A 60 3.10 11.71 -18.35
C VAL A 60 1.73 11.03 -18.09
N LEU A 61 1.62 10.18 -17.07
CA LEU A 61 0.39 9.49 -16.69
C LEU A 61 -0.50 10.32 -15.75
N PHE A 62 0.01 11.45 -15.22
CA PHE A 62 -0.79 12.39 -14.46
C PHE A 62 -1.30 13.51 -15.38
N PRO A 63 -2.53 14.00 -15.19
CA PRO A 63 -3.00 15.21 -15.86
C PRO A 63 -2.02 16.36 -15.63
N PRO A 64 -1.78 17.24 -16.62
CA PRO A 64 -0.83 18.35 -16.52
C PRO A 64 -1.07 19.29 -15.33
N GLU A 65 -2.28 19.26 -14.78
CA GLU A 65 -2.77 20.09 -13.68
C GLU A 65 -2.12 19.76 -12.33
N LEU A 66 -1.44 18.62 -12.20
CA LEU A 66 -0.80 18.16 -10.95
C LEU A 66 0.72 18.38 -10.90
N HIS A 67 1.32 19.05 -11.89
CA HIS A 67 2.74 19.42 -11.90
C HIS A 67 2.94 20.85 -11.38
N ALA A 68 2.84 21.03 -10.05
CA ALA A 68 3.20 22.28 -9.37
C ALA A 68 4.48 22.12 -8.53
#